data_AF-A0A061RW30-F1
#
_entry.id   AF-A0A061RW30-F1
#
_cell.length_a   1.000
_cell.length_b   1.000
_cell.length_c   1.000
_cell.angle_alpha   90.00
_cell.angle_beta   90.00
_cell.angle_gamma   90.00
#
_symmetry.space_group_name_H-M   'P 1'
#
loop_
_entity.id
_entity.type
_entity.pdbx_description
1 polymer ?
#
loop_
_entity_poly.entity_id
_entity_poly.type
_entity_poly.pdbx_seq_one_letter_code
_entity_poly.pdbx_strand_id
1 'polypeptide(L)'
;MMYMKVHPRIGSITETFASTANELWNFLFSFGVIYVFLAYVAHVRFGYLYDEFSTIEQSLITLFSILIGDTTPDYYNNIMLCIFIVGFVFICSFSLLNFLLAIVVNGYTKVEEHVLENEVAQNVLEDLVAVLWDTWLWQRHPSWPSRLSLLVELQNRFPEVFMGEEEVFAPLSREVF
;
A
#
# COMPACT_ATOMS: atom_id res chain seq x y z
N MET A 1 -8.00 -16.50 12.28
CA MET A 1 -7.38 -16.22 10.96
C MET A 1 -6.17 -17.15 10.69
N MET A 2 -6.26 -18.47 10.98
CA MET A 2 -5.10 -19.39 10.86
C MET A 2 -5.11 -20.25 9.59
N TYR A 3 -6.27 -20.43 8.93
CA TYR A 3 -6.41 -21.33 7.78
C TYR A 3 -5.99 -20.73 6.42
N MET A 4 -5.78 -19.41 6.30
CA MET A 4 -5.42 -18.76 5.02
C MET A 4 -3.91 -18.70 4.73
N LYS A 5 -3.05 -19.14 5.67
CA LYS A 5 -1.59 -19.15 5.50
C LYS A 5 -1.06 -20.34 4.68
N VAL A 6 -1.93 -21.23 4.20
CA VAL A 6 -1.53 -22.48 3.52
C VAL A 6 -0.97 -22.26 2.11
N HIS A 7 -1.19 -21.08 1.51
CA HIS A 7 -0.64 -20.73 0.20
C HIS A 7 0.17 -19.42 0.26
N PRO A 8 1.47 -19.41 -0.11
CA PRO A 8 2.35 -18.25 0.04
C PRO A 8 1.84 -16.98 -0.68
N ARG A 9 1.09 -17.12 -1.78
CA ARG A 9 0.44 -15.96 -2.44
C ARG A 9 -0.76 -15.38 -1.70
N ILE A 10 -1.46 -16.16 -0.88
CA ILE A 10 -2.60 -15.66 -0.08
C ILE A 10 -2.08 -15.04 1.22
N GLY A 11 -1.01 -15.59 1.78
CA GLY A 11 -0.33 -15.04 2.96
C GLY A 11 0.08 -13.57 2.78
N SER A 12 0.74 -13.24 1.67
CA SER A 12 1.19 -11.85 1.40
C SER A 12 0.04 -10.86 1.26
N ILE A 13 -1.05 -11.22 0.56
CA ILE A 13 -2.23 -10.35 0.41
C ILE A 13 -2.88 -10.10 1.77
N THR A 14 -2.98 -11.14 2.61
CA THR A 14 -3.59 -11.00 3.94
C THR A 14 -2.74 -10.16 4.89
N GLU A 15 -1.42 -10.21 4.75
CA GLU A 15 -0.48 -9.42 5.53
C GLU A 15 -0.51 -7.95 5.10
N THR A 16 -0.59 -7.67 3.79
CA THR A 16 -0.80 -6.31 3.28
C THR A 16 -2.14 -5.74 3.75
N PHE A 17 -3.23 -6.52 3.67
CA PHE A 17 -4.54 -6.09 4.13
C PHE A 17 -4.58 -5.84 5.64
N ALA A 18 -3.91 -6.68 6.43
CA ALA A 18 -3.77 -6.47 7.87
C ALA A 18 -2.97 -5.19 8.17
N SER A 19 -1.92 -4.90 7.40
CA SER A 19 -1.10 -3.69 7.58
C SER A 19 -1.86 -2.40 7.23
N THR A 20 -2.72 -2.41 6.20
CA THR A 20 -3.51 -1.25 5.78
C THR A 20 -4.88 -1.14 6.45
N ALA A 21 -5.29 -2.14 7.25
CA ALA A 21 -6.58 -2.15 7.92
C ALA A 21 -6.79 -0.93 8.86
N ASN A 22 -5.73 -0.49 9.53
CA ASN A 22 -5.80 0.66 10.44
C ASN A 22 -6.07 1.97 9.67
N GLU A 23 -5.45 2.14 8.51
CA GLU A 23 -5.69 3.29 7.63
C GLU A 23 -7.10 3.28 7.06
N LEU A 24 -7.57 2.10 6.63
CA LEU A 24 -8.93 1.90 6.15
C LEU A 24 -9.96 2.27 7.22
N TRP A 25 -9.72 1.89 8.47
CA TRP A 25 -10.63 2.22 9.57
C TRP A 25 -10.72 3.73 9.82
N ASN A 26 -9.56 4.41 9.89
CA ASN A 26 -9.51 5.87 10.10
C ASN A 26 -10.19 6.63 8.95
N PHE A 27 -9.99 6.17 7.71
CA PHE A 27 -10.68 6.72 6.55
C PHE A 27 -12.18 6.48 6.62
N LEU A 28 -12.61 5.24 6.87
CA LEU A 28 -14.03 4.88 6.89
C LEU A 28 -14.78 5.66 7.97
N PHE A 29 -14.16 5.89 9.13
CA PHE A 29 -14.72 6.72 10.19
C PHE A 29 -14.91 8.18 9.71
N SER A 30 -13.86 8.79 9.17
CA SER A 30 -13.89 10.19 8.72
C SER A 30 -14.85 10.40 7.55
N PHE A 31 -14.83 9.50 6.56
CA PHE A 31 -15.76 9.47 5.45
C PHE A 31 -17.20 9.26 5.93
N GLY A 32 -17.41 8.32 6.87
CA GLY A 32 -18.71 8.02 7.45
C GLY A 32 -19.35 9.24 8.11
N VAL A 33 -18.59 10.06 8.84
CA VAL A 33 -19.09 11.30 9.46
C VAL A 33 -19.58 12.28 8.40
N ILE A 34 -18.79 12.54 7.35
CA ILE A 34 -19.16 13.45 6.26
C ILE A 34 -20.38 12.92 5.51
N TYR A 35 -20.40 11.61 5.24
CA TYR A 35 -21.47 10.93 4.54
C TYR A 35 -22.81 11.01 5.30
N VAL A 36 -22.81 10.70 6.60
CA VAL A 36 -24.00 10.81 7.45
C VAL A 36 -24.47 12.26 7.56
N PHE A 37 -23.55 13.21 7.66
CA PHE A 37 -23.90 14.64 7.66
C PHE A 37 -24.59 15.07 6.36
N LEU A 38 -24.07 14.66 5.20
CA LEU A 38 -24.71 14.94 3.91
C LEU A 38 -26.08 14.26 3.78
N ALA A 39 -26.23 13.03 4.28
CA ALA A 39 -27.51 12.33 4.33
C ALA A 39 -28.53 13.04 5.21
N TYR A 40 -28.09 13.57 6.36
CA TYR A 40 -28.94 14.40 7.22
C TYR A 40 -29.39 15.69 6.51
N VAL A 41 -28.48 16.37 5.81
CA VAL A 41 -28.83 17.55 5.00
C VAL A 41 -29.84 17.21 3.91
N ALA A 42 -29.66 16.08 3.23
CA ALA A 42 -30.59 15.61 2.20
C ALA A 42 -31.99 15.38 2.78
N HIS A 43 -32.07 14.67 3.92
CA HIS A 43 -33.32 14.42 4.62
C HIS A 43 -34.03 15.72 5.01
N VAL A 44 -33.33 16.65 5.65
CA VAL A 44 -33.92 17.92 6.11
C VAL A 44 -34.37 18.79 4.93
N ARG A 45 -33.61 18.81 3.83
CA ARG A 45 -33.90 19.69 2.70
C ARG A 45 -34.96 19.13 1.74
N PHE A 46 -34.90 17.83 1.47
CA PHE A 46 -35.66 17.18 0.41
C PHE A 46 -36.69 16.16 0.93
N GLY A 47 -36.67 15.81 2.22
CA GLY A 47 -37.54 14.77 2.77
C GLY A 47 -39.03 15.08 2.78
N TYR A 48 -39.43 16.34 2.59
CA TYR A 48 -40.85 16.70 2.36
C TYR A 48 -41.25 16.61 0.88
N LEU A 49 -40.29 16.66 -0.04
CA LEU A 49 -40.53 16.72 -1.48
C LEU A 49 -40.38 15.35 -2.17
N TYR A 50 -39.61 14.44 -1.57
CA TYR A 50 -39.21 13.16 -2.15
C TYR A 50 -39.28 12.08 -1.08
N ASP A 51 -39.98 10.98 -1.38
CA ASP A 51 -40.14 9.85 -0.47
C ASP A 51 -38.80 9.16 -0.18
N GLU A 52 -37.87 9.20 -1.14
CA GLU A 52 -36.51 8.66 -1.04
C GLU A 52 -35.67 9.34 0.04
N PHE A 53 -36.04 10.57 0.42
CA PHE A 53 -35.40 11.34 1.48
C PHE A 53 -36.29 11.51 2.72
N SER A 54 -37.44 10.83 2.81
CA SER A 54 -38.44 11.07 3.86
C SER A 54 -37.99 10.64 5.26
N THR A 55 -37.00 9.75 5.36
CA THR A 55 -36.35 9.37 6.61
C THR A 55 -34.83 9.42 6.46
N ILE A 56 -34.10 9.52 7.57
CA ILE A 56 -32.62 9.49 7.56
C ILE A 56 -32.12 8.15 7.01
N GLU A 57 -32.75 7.05 7.38
CA GLU A 57 -32.38 5.70 6.90
C GLU A 57 -32.54 5.60 5.38
N GLN A 58 -33.69 6.00 4.84
CA GLN A 58 -33.91 6.01 3.39
C GLN A 58 -32.97 6.98 2.68
N SER A 59 -32.66 8.13 3.28
CA SER A 59 -31.68 9.07 2.73
C SER A 59 -30.28 8.46 2.62
N LEU A 60 -29.85 7.69 3.63
CA LEU A 60 -28.58 6.96 3.60
C LEU A 60 -28.60 5.92 2.47
N ILE A 61 -29.61 5.07 2.40
CA ILE A 61 -29.70 4.02 1.36
C ILE A 61 -29.73 4.65 -0.04
N THR A 62 -30.53 5.71 -0.23
CA THR A 62 -30.63 6.42 -1.52
C THR A 62 -29.29 7.03 -1.93
N LEU A 63 -28.59 7.69 -1.01
CA LEU A 63 -27.27 8.27 -1.30
C LEU A 63 -26.21 7.18 -1.56
N PHE A 64 -26.32 6.02 -0.92
CA PHE A 64 -25.48 4.87 -1.21
C PHE A 64 -25.71 4.33 -2.63
N SER A 65 -26.98 4.17 -3.02
CA SER A 65 -27.35 3.76 -4.39
C SER A 65 -26.86 4.76 -5.44
N ILE A 66 -26.98 6.06 -5.17
CA ILE A 66 -26.45 7.13 -6.02
C ILE A 66 -24.93 7.03 -6.14
N LEU A 67 -24.21 6.75 -5.04
CA LEU A 67 -22.75 6.64 -5.02
C LEU A 67 -22.25 5.45 -5.86
N ILE A 68 -22.97 4.33 -5.85
CA ILE A 68 -22.66 3.13 -6.65
C ILE A 68 -23.15 3.28 -8.09
N GLY A 69 -24.06 4.23 -8.35
CA GLY A 69 -24.66 4.44 -9.66
C GLY A 69 -25.77 3.44 -10.00
N ASP A 70 -26.43 2.88 -9.00
CA ASP A 70 -27.51 1.90 -9.17
C ASP A 70 -28.85 2.58 -9.51
N THR A 71 -29.42 3.28 -8.53
CA THR A 71 -30.74 3.92 -8.63
C THR A 71 -30.64 5.38 -8.23
N THR A 72 -31.29 6.26 -9.01
CA THR A 72 -31.28 7.71 -8.79
C THR A 72 -32.71 8.27 -8.86
N PRO A 73 -33.11 9.14 -7.91
CA PRO A 73 -34.41 9.80 -7.96
C PRO A 73 -34.49 10.77 -9.15
N ASP A 74 -35.69 11.16 -9.57
CA ASP A 74 -35.87 12.11 -10.67
C ASP A 74 -35.45 13.54 -10.25
N TYR A 75 -34.17 13.85 -10.48
CA TYR A 75 -33.55 15.13 -10.15
C TYR A 75 -33.58 16.14 -11.31
N TYR A 76 -34.10 15.76 -12.49
CA TYR A 76 -34.13 16.65 -13.66
C TYR A 76 -35.06 17.85 -13.46
N ASN A 77 -36.12 17.65 -12.69
CA ASN A 77 -37.14 18.67 -12.45
C ASN A 77 -36.76 19.67 -11.35
N ASN A 78 -35.73 19.38 -10.54
CA ASN A 78 -35.36 20.21 -9.40
C ASN A 78 -33.87 20.55 -9.43
N ILE A 79 -33.56 21.79 -9.83
CA ILE A 79 -32.18 22.27 -9.94
C ILE A 79 -31.40 22.19 -8.61
N MET A 80 -32.06 22.38 -7.47
CA MET A 80 -31.40 22.28 -6.16
C MET A 80 -31.01 20.83 -5.85
N LEU A 81 -31.90 19.88 -6.16
CA LEU A 81 -31.61 18.46 -5.98
C LEU A 81 -30.48 18.02 -6.92
N CYS A 82 -30.49 18.46 -8.17
CA CYS A 82 -29.43 18.18 -9.14
C CYS A 82 -28.07 18.68 -8.65
N ILE A 83 -27.96 19.94 -8.23
CA ILE A 83 -26.72 20.50 -7.69
C ILE A 83 -26.26 19.74 -6.44
N PHE A 84 -27.20 19.38 -5.57
CA PHE A 84 -26.90 18.61 -4.37
C PHE A 84 -26.34 17.22 -4.69
N ILE A 85 -26.99 16.47 -5.59
CA ILE A 85 -26.57 15.13 -5.99
C ILE A 85 -25.19 15.17 -6.68
N VAL A 86 -24.99 16.09 -7.62
CA VAL A 86 -23.70 16.24 -8.30
C VAL A 86 -22.60 16.63 -7.30
N GLY A 87 -22.88 17.56 -6.40
CA GLY A 87 -21.95 17.95 -5.34
C GLY A 87 -21.62 16.80 -4.38
N PHE A 88 -22.63 16.03 -3.98
CA PHE A 88 -22.48 14.83 -3.15
C PHE A 88 -21.58 13.80 -3.83
N VAL A 89 -21.86 13.43 -5.08
CA VAL A 89 -21.06 12.48 -5.84
C VAL A 89 -19.62 12.96 -5.98
N PHE A 90 -19.42 14.26 -6.26
CA PHE A 90 -18.09 14.85 -6.35
C PHE A 90 -17.34 14.76 -5.03
N ILE A 91 -17.93 15.21 -3.92
CA ILE A 91 -17.30 15.17 -2.58
C ILE A 91 -16.96 13.73 -2.19
N CYS A 92 -17.89 12.79 -2.35
CA CYS A 92 -17.66 11.39 -1.99
C CYS A 92 -16.60 10.73 -2.89
N SER A 93 -16.64 10.98 -4.20
CA SER A 93 -15.63 10.44 -5.14
C SER A 93 -14.24 10.98 -4.85
N PHE A 94 -14.10 12.29 -4.62
CA PHE A 94 -12.80 12.89 -4.27
C PHE A 94 -12.30 12.41 -2.91
N SER A 95 -13.18 12.22 -1.93
CA SER A 95 -12.81 11.64 -0.64
C SER A 95 -12.27 10.22 -0.79
N LEU A 96 -12.91 9.39 -1.61
CA LEU A 96 -12.46 8.02 -1.90
C LEU A 96 -11.14 8.00 -2.68
N LEU A 97 -10.96 8.91 -3.65
CA LEU A 97 -9.71 9.05 -4.39
C LEU A 97 -8.56 9.51 -3.49
N ASN A 98 -8.81 10.45 -2.58
CA ASN A 98 -7.81 10.93 -1.63
C ASN A 98 -7.38 9.81 -0.66
N PHE A 99 -8.28 8.89 -0.32
CA PHE A 99 -7.92 7.70 0.46
C PHE A 99 -7.04 6.73 -0.32
N LEU A 100 -7.40 6.46 -1.58
CA LEU A 100 -6.55 5.62 -2.45
C LEU A 100 -5.15 6.24 -2.59
N LEU A 101 -5.07 7.57 -2.75
CA LEU A 101 -3.81 8.30 -2.80
C LEU A 101 -3.03 8.16 -1.49
N ALA A 102 -3.69 8.28 -0.33
CA ALA A 102 -3.05 8.12 0.96
C ALA A 102 -2.43 6.72 1.14
N ILE A 103 -3.16 5.65 0.78
CA ILE A 103 -2.62 4.28 0.81
C ILE A 103 -1.42 4.14 -0.12
N VAL A 104 -1.53 4.65 -1.36
CA VAL A 104 -0.46 4.55 -2.34
C VAL A 104 0.78 5.29 -1.85
N VAL A 105 0.62 6.51 -1.33
CA VAL A 105 1.71 7.31 -0.75
C VAL A 105 2.34 6.57 0.42
N ASN A 106 1.55 6.00 1.34
CA ASN A 106 2.09 5.26 2.47
C ASN A 106 2.84 3.98 2.04
N GLY A 107 2.40 3.34 0.95
CA GLY A 107 3.12 2.25 0.31
C GLY A 107 4.48 2.70 -0.26
N TYR A 108 4.53 3.85 -0.92
CA TYR A 108 5.78 4.42 -1.44
C TYR A 108 6.76 4.80 -0.33
N THR A 109 6.29 5.47 0.73
CA THR A 109 7.15 5.87 1.86
C THR A 109 7.74 4.67 2.56
N LYS A 110 6.98 3.58 2.72
CA LYS A 110 7.50 2.34 3.31
C LYS A 110 8.62 1.71 2.47
N VAL A 111 8.50 1.74 1.14
CA VAL A 111 9.57 1.26 0.25
C VAL A 111 10.79 2.17 0.31
N GLU A 112 10.58 3.50 0.35
CA GLU A 112 11.66 4.47 0.50
C GLU A 112 12.41 4.28 1.83
N GLU A 113 11.70 4.09 2.94
CA GLU A 113 12.29 3.78 4.25
C GLU A 113 13.11 2.47 4.22
N HIS A 114 12.61 1.40 3.60
CA HIS A 114 13.36 0.15 3.44
C HIS A 114 14.63 0.30 2.57
N VAL A 115 14.63 1.23 1.61
CA VAL A 115 15.82 1.54 0.82
C VAL A 115 16.81 2.36 1.63
N LEU A 116 16.34 3.31 2.45
CA LEU A 116 17.19 4.13 3.32
C LEU A 116 17.78 3.34 4.49
N GLU A 117 17.05 2.38 5.06
CA GLU A 117 17.55 1.48 6.12
C GLU A 117 18.57 0.47 5.61
N ASN A 118 18.52 0.10 4.32
CA ASN A 118 19.58 -0.66 3.67
C ASN A 118 20.77 0.27 3.36
N GLU A 119 21.55 0.63 4.40
CA GLU A 119 22.77 1.44 4.29
C GLU A 119 23.82 0.89 3.28
N VAL A 120 23.67 -0.36 2.84
CA VAL A 120 24.58 -1.02 1.89
C VAL A 120 24.26 -0.70 0.43
N ALA A 121 23.02 -0.35 0.09
CA ALA A 121 22.65 0.03 -1.27
C ALA A 121 22.95 1.53 -1.47
N GLN A 122 24.17 1.84 -1.91
CA GLN A 122 24.46 3.19 -2.40
C GLN A 122 23.65 3.47 -3.67
N ASN A 123 23.79 4.69 -4.22
CA ASN A 123 23.20 5.01 -5.52
C ASN A 123 23.54 3.91 -6.53
N VAL A 124 22.56 3.44 -7.33
CA VAL A 124 22.77 2.37 -8.33
C VAL A 124 23.98 2.65 -9.23
N LEU A 125 24.28 3.92 -9.50
CA LEU A 125 25.45 4.33 -10.27
C LEU A 125 26.78 4.14 -9.51
N GLU A 126 26.78 4.36 -8.20
CA GLU A 126 27.93 4.17 -7.33
C GLU A 126 28.24 2.67 -7.19
N ASP A 127 27.21 1.84 -7.01
CA ASP A 127 27.33 0.37 -7.05
C ASP A 127 27.85 -0.14 -8.40
N LEU A 128 27.34 0.40 -9.51
CA LEU A 128 27.82 0.05 -10.85
C LEU A 128 29.28 0.42 -11.04
N VAL A 129 29.69 1.63 -10.59
CA VAL A 129 31.08 2.07 -10.69
C VAL A 129 31.98 1.22 -9.79
N ALA A 130 31.56 0.90 -8.57
CA ALA A 130 32.29 0.05 -7.64
C ALA A 130 32.51 -1.36 -8.22
N VAL A 131 31.46 -1.98 -8.77
CA VAL A 131 31.56 -3.31 -9.40
C VAL A 131 32.49 -3.30 -10.62
N LEU A 132 32.43 -2.26 -11.45
CA LEU A 132 33.32 -2.12 -12.60
C LEU A 132 34.77 -1.90 -12.17
N TRP A 133 34.98 -1.08 -11.13
CA TRP A 133 36.29 -0.81 -10.55
C TRP A 133 36.92 -2.05 -9.93
N ASP A 134 36.15 -2.81 -9.16
CA ASP A 134 36.57 -4.08 -8.57
C ASP A 134 36.88 -5.11 -9.65
N THR A 135 36.03 -5.22 -10.68
CA THR A 135 36.28 -6.14 -11.78
C THR A 135 37.56 -5.79 -12.54
N TRP A 136 37.81 -4.50 -12.74
CA TRP A 136 39.03 -4.01 -13.37
C TRP A 136 40.28 -4.28 -12.52
N LEU A 137 40.21 -4.03 -11.20
CA LEU A 137 41.28 -4.35 -10.25
C LEU A 137 41.59 -5.85 -10.21
N TRP A 138 40.55 -6.70 -10.15
CA TRP A 138 40.70 -8.16 -10.17
C TRP A 138 41.31 -8.68 -11.47
N GLN A 139 41.00 -8.06 -12.62
CA GLN A 139 41.62 -8.41 -13.89
C GLN A 139 43.09 -7.97 -13.97
N ARG A 140 43.46 -6.89 -13.28
CA ARG A 140 44.81 -6.33 -13.30
C ARG A 140 45.77 -6.97 -12.29
N HIS A 141 45.25 -7.54 -11.21
CA HIS A 141 46.04 -8.19 -10.15
C HIS A 141 45.70 -9.69 -9.99
N PRO A 142 46.38 -10.58 -10.74
CA PRO A 142 46.11 -12.03 -10.72
C PRO A 142 46.52 -12.76 -9.42
N SER A 143 47.17 -12.07 -8.47
CA SER A 143 47.57 -12.62 -7.18
C SER A 143 46.51 -12.47 -6.07
N TRP A 144 45.34 -11.90 -6.37
CA TRP A 144 44.30 -11.70 -5.37
C TRP A 144 43.57 -13.01 -5.03
N PRO A 145 43.24 -13.26 -3.74
CA PRO A 145 42.59 -14.50 -3.33
C PRO A 145 41.18 -14.62 -3.92
N SER A 146 40.70 -15.85 -4.04
CA SER A 146 39.36 -16.12 -4.55
C SER A 146 38.29 -15.51 -3.64
N ARG A 147 37.18 -15.04 -4.25
CA ARG A 147 36.07 -14.40 -3.54
C ARG A 147 35.51 -15.26 -2.39
N LEU A 148 35.52 -16.59 -2.56
CA LEU A 148 35.14 -17.55 -1.53
C LEU A 148 36.05 -17.54 -0.30
N SER A 149 37.37 -17.47 -0.49
CA SER A 149 38.30 -17.42 0.64
C SER A 149 38.16 -16.12 1.44
N LEU A 150 37.86 -15.01 0.76
CA LEU A 150 37.56 -13.73 1.39
C LEU A 150 36.25 -13.77 2.19
N LEU A 151 35.19 -14.36 1.64
CA LEU A 151 33.90 -14.50 2.32
C LEU A 151 33.99 -15.39 3.55
N VAL A 152 34.70 -16.52 3.46
CA VAL A 152 34.93 -17.43 4.60
C VAL A 152 35.72 -16.73 5.70
N GLU A 153 36.75 -15.96 5.36
CA GLU A 153 37.54 -15.23 6.35
C GLU A 153 36.75 -14.07 6.98
N LEU A 154 35.94 -13.35 6.19
CA LEU A 154 35.07 -12.29 6.70
C LEU A 154 33.96 -12.85 7.60
N GLN A 155 33.40 -14.01 7.27
CA GLN A 155 32.44 -14.71 8.12
C GLN A 155 33.07 -15.16 9.44
N ASN A 156 34.29 -15.68 9.40
CA ASN A 156 35.04 -16.05 10.61
C ASN A 156 35.38 -14.83 11.49
N ARG A 157 35.60 -13.67 10.88
CA ARG A 157 36.06 -12.46 11.56
C ARG A 157 34.93 -11.55 12.05
N PHE A 158 33.79 -11.54 11.38
CA PHE A 158 32.61 -10.71 11.69
C PHE A 158 31.33 -11.54 11.64
N PRO A 159 31.15 -12.52 12.54
CA PRO A 159 30.01 -13.44 12.51
C PRO A 159 28.66 -12.71 12.69
N GLU A 160 28.66 -11.57 13.38
CA GLU A 160 27.48 -10.77 13.73
C GLU A 160 26.76 -10.18 12.50
N VAL A 161 27.49 -9.90 11.42
CA VAL A 161 26.95 -9.30 10.18
C VAL A 161 26.22 -10.34 9.32
N PHE A 162 26.59 -11.61 9.43
CA PHE A 162 26.06 -12.70 8.60
C PHE A 162 24.97 -13.54 9.29
N MET A 163 24.57 -13.19 10.53
CA MET A 163 23.60 -13.97 11.31
C MET A 163 22.13 -13.81 10.86
N GLY A 164 21.83 -12.97 9.87
CA GLY A 164 20.48 -12.76 9.33
C GLY A 164 20.14 -13.53 8.05
N GLU A 165 21.14 -14.15 7.40
CA GLU A 165 20.98 -14.90 6.14
C GLU A 165 21.26 -16.38 6.36
N GLU A 166 20.32 -17.09 6.98
CA GLU A 166 20.52 -18.47 7.46
C GLU A 166 20.67 -19.55 6.35
N GLU A 167 20.70 -19.21 5.05
CA GLU A 167 20.69 -20.23 3.99
C GLU A 167 21.59 -20.06 2.76
N VAL A 168 22.33 -18.97 2.53
CA VAL A 168 22.87 -18.79 1.15
C VAL A 168 24.15 -19.62 0.85
N PHE A 169 25.00 -19.95 1.82
CA PHE A 169 26.25 -20.67 1.49
C PHE A 169 26.71 -21.66 2.57
N ALA A 170 26.03 -22.81 2.65
CA ALA A 170 26.72 -24.01 3.15
C ALA A 170 27.95 -24.26 2.26
N PRO A 171 29.18 -24.37 2.82
CA PRO A 171 30.34 -24.69 2.02
C PRO A 171 30.09 -26.03 1.34
N LEU A 172 30.01 -26.05 0.01
CA LEU A 172 30.04 -27.30 -0.75
C LEU A 172 31.31 -28.04 -0.34
N SER A 173 31.13 -29.08 0.47
CA SER A 173 32.19 -29.97 0.91
C SER A 173 32.97 -30.41 -0.32
N ARG A 174 34.29 -30.27 -0.26
CA ARG A 174 35.24 -30.53 -1.34
C ARG A 174 35.39 -32.03 -1.69
N GLU A 175 34.32 -32.80 -1.51
CA GLU A 175 34.22 -34.23 -1.81
C GLU A 175 33.43 -34.52 -3.10
N VAL A 176 32.99 -33.48 -3.85
CA VAL A 176 32.22 -33.64 -5.10
C VAL A 176 32.96 -33.12 -6.35
N PHE A 177 34.29 -33.08 -6.32
CA PHE A 177 35.11 -33.00 -7.54
C PHE A 177 36.31 -33.94 -7.46
#